data_AF-A0A5R2N4V7-F1
#
_entry.id   AF-A0A5R2N4V7-F1
#
_cell.length_a   1.000
_cell.length_b   1.000
_cell.length_c   1.000
_cell.angle_alpha   90.00
_cell.angle_beta   90.00
_cell.angle_gamma   90.00
#
_symmetry.space_group_name_H-M   'P 1'
#
loop_
_entity.id
_entity.type
_entity.pdbx_description
1 polymer ?
#
loop_
_entity_poly.entity_id
_entity_poly.type
_entity_poly.pdbx_seq_one_letter_code
_entity_poly.pdbx_strand_id
1 'polypeptide(L)'
;VGVVLDNGEELRARTIVSAINPATTFLDLVGPRGIDTGFMRKVKNIRMKGDAAKLHLALDRPPQFTGADAADHKGRLVIAPSPDHVERAFNPSKYGEFSPEPAMEITLPSLADPSLAPDGACVLSAVVQYAPYQLKEGWNAGKPKFLEAILARLEAYAPGIGKTVRHAELLTPADIEKRYRMP
;
A
#
# COMPACT_ATOMS: atom_id res chain seq x y z
N VAL A 1 22.73 -22.50 -17.27
CA VAL A 1 21.65 -22.04 -16.36
C VAL A 1 22.17 -20.79 -15.66
N GLY A 2 21.40 -19.72 -15.69
CA GLY A 2 21.84 -18.37 -15.34
C GLY A 2 20.70 -17.37 -15.61
N VAL A 3 20.99 -16.08 -15.56
CA VAL A 3 20.05 -15.01 -15.95
C VAL A 3 20.66 -14.15 -17.04
N VAL A 4 19.80 -13.59 -17.90
CA VAL A 4 20.17 -12.61 -18.93
C VAL A 4 19.63 -11.26 -18.46
N LEU A 5 20.51 -10.27 -18.36
CA LEU A 5 20.13 -8.90 -18.01
C LEU A 5 19.58 -8.16 -19.24
N ASP A 6 18.94 -7.01 -19.03
CA ASP A 6 18.38 -6.18 -20.10
C ASP A 6 19.44 -5.66 -21.08
N ASN A 7 20.66 -5.45 -20.60
CA ASN A 7 21.84 -5.08 -21.39
C ASN A 7 22.43 -6.27 -22.19
N GLY A 8 21.86 -7.47 -22.09
CA GLY A 8 22.33 -8.69 -22.75
C GLY A 8 23.43 -9.46 -22.00
N GLU A 9 23.87 -8.99 -20.84
CA GLU A 9 24.88 -9.68 -20.02
C GLU A 9 24.32 -11.00 -19.47
N GLU A 10 25.13 -12.05 -19.57
CA GLU A 10 24.80 -13.39 -19.05
C GLU A 10 25.51 -13.66 -17.71
N LEU A 11 24.73 -13.79 -16.65
CA LEU A 11 25.23 -14.20 -15.34
C LEU A 11 24.97 -15.69 -15.12
N ARG A 12 26.03 -16.48 -15.04
CA ARG A 12 25.93 -17.94 -14.82
C ARG A 12 25.89 -18.26 -13.33
N ALA A 13 25.00 -19.16 -12.96
CA ALA A 13 24.91 -19.67 -11.60
C ALA A 13 24.41 -21.12 -11.58
N ARG A 14 24.81 -21.87 -10.55
CA ARG A 14 24.28 -23.24 -10.33
C ARG A 14 22.86 -23.22 -9.78
N THR A 15 22.50 -22.17 -9.05
CA THR A 15 21.20 -22.00 -8.40
C THR A 15 20.75 -20.55 -8.54
N ILE A 16 19.48 -20.36 -8.89
CA ILE A 16 18.82 -19.04 -8.96
C ILE A 16 17.71 -19.04 -7.90
N VAL A 17 17.72 -18.03 -7.04
CA VAL A 17 16.63 -17.77 -6.09
C VAL A 17 15.89 -16.54 -6.58
N SER A 18 14.64 -16.72 -7.01
CA SER A 18 13.78 -15.62 -7.45
C SER A 18 12.97 -15.09 -6.27
N ALA A 19 13.18 -13.82 -5.92
CA ALA A 19 12.41 -13.11 -4.88
C ALA A 19 11.38 -12.13 -5.47
N ILE A 20 11.09 -12.23 -6.77
CA ILE A 20 10.11 -11.38 -7.45
C ILE A 20 8.75 -12.10 -7.56
N ASN A 21 7.75 -11.38 -8.08
CA ASN A 21 6.42 -11.92 -8.33
C ASN A 21 6.49 -13.27 -9.11
N PRO A 22 5.77 -14.32 -8.66
CA PRO A 22 5.82 -15.64 -9.28
C PRO A 22 5.24 -15.65 -10.70
N ALA A 23 4.22 -14.85 -11.00
CA ALA A 23 3.71 -14.67 -12.36
C ALA A 23 4.81 -14.09 -13.26
N THR A 24 5.52 -13.04 -12.83
CA THR A 24 6.64 -12.49 -13.59
C THR A 24 7.76 -13.52 -13.78
N THR A 25 8.14 -14.24 -12.72
CA THR A 25 9.19 -15.27 -12.80
C THR A 25 8.84 -16.35 -13.83
N PHE A 26 7.66 -16.95 -13.73
CA PHE A 26 7.34 -18.14 -14.52
C PHE A 26 6.70 -17.83 -15.88
N LEU A 27 5.91 -16.75 -15.97
CA LEU A 27 5.22 -16.39 -17.22
C LEU A 27 6.13 -15.56 -18.14
N ASP A 28 6.92 -14.64 -17.58
CA ASP A 28 7.68 -13.67 -18.37
C ASP A 28 9.17 -14.04 -18.51
N LEU A 29 9.83 -14.47 -17.44
CA LEU A 29 11.28 -14.72 -17.45
C LEU A 29 11.66 -16.15 -17.83
N VAL A 30 11.09 -17.16 -17.16
CA VAL A 30 11.40 -18.58 -17.44
C VAL A 30 10.60 -19.07 -18.65
N GLY A 31 9.35 -18.64 -18.76
CA GLY A 31 8.42 -19.08 -19.79
C GLY A 31 7.89 -20.52 -19.58
N PRO A 32 6.95 -20.97 -20.43
CA PRO A 32 6.27 -22.25 -20.26
C PRO A 32 7.13 -23.48 -20.61
N ARG A 33 8.27 -23.29 -21.28
CA ARG A 33 9.08 -24.40 -21.79
C ARG A 33 9.72 -25.15 -20.61
N GLY A 34 9.46 -26.45 -20.53
CA GLY A 34 9.99 -27.30 -19.46
C GLY A 34 9.25 -27.18 -18.12
N ILE A 35 8.12 -26.48 -18.09
CA ILE A 35 7.25 -26.37 -16.90
C ILE A 35 5.96 -27.15 -17.14
N ASP A 36 5.50 -27.87 -16.12
CA ASP A 36 4.22 -28.56 -16.16
C ASP A 36 3.05 -27.60 -16.43
N THR A 37 2.14 -28.03 -17.30
CA THR A 37 0.96 -27.25 -17.70
C THR A 37 0.02 -26.95 -16.53
N GLY A 38 -0.11 -27.89 -15.59
CA GLY A 38 -0.90 -27.72 -14.38
C GLY A 38 -0.33 -26.65 -13.46
N PHE A 39 1.00 -26.63 -13.31
CA PHE A 39 1.69 -25.57 -12.58
C PHE A 39 1.50 -24.20 -13.24
N MET A 40 1.71 -24.09 -14.55
CA MET A 40 1.51 -22.82 -15.28
C MET A 40 0.08 -22.30 -15.14
N ARG A 41 -0.91 -23.19 -15.16
CA ARG A 41 -2.31 -22.82 -14.93
C ARG A 41 -2.54 -22.27 -13.52
N LYS A 42 -1.91 -22.84 -12.50
CA LYS A 42 -1.99 -22.33 -11.11
C LYS A 42 -1.40 -20.92 -11.01
N VAL A 43 -0.21 -20.71 -11.57
CA VAL A 43 0.46 -19.40 -11.58
C VAL A 43 -0.41 -18.35 -12.29
N LYS A 44 -0.96 -18.68 -13.46
CA LYS A 44 -1.84 -17.79 -14.23
C LYS A 44 -3.13 -17.40 -13.48
N ASN A 45 -3.59 -18.24 -12.55
CA ASN A 45 -4.82 -18.02 -11.80
C ASN A 45 -4.60 -17.27 -10.47
N ILE A 46 -3.36 -16.89 -10.14
CA ILE A 46 -3.10 -16.05 -8.96
C ILE A 46 -3.76 -14.69 -9.20
N ARG A 47 -4.67 -14.31 -8.31
CA ARG A 47 -5.37 -13.03 -8.39
C ARG A 47 -4.51 -11.96 -7.73
N MET A 48 -3.99 -11.05 -8.54
CA MET A 48 -3.19 -9.90 -8.10
C MET A 48 -3.92 -8.64 -8.56
N LYS A 49 -5.00 -8.31 -7.85
CA LYS A 49 -5.70 -7.04 -8.04
C LYS A 49 -5.37 -6.23 -6.81
N GLY A 50 -4.34 -5.40 -6.89
CA GLY A 50 -4.00 -4.48 -5.81
C GLY A 50 -5.25 -3.72 -5.36
N ASP A 51 -5.50 -3.72 -4.05
CA ASP A 51 -6.69 -3.11 -3.44
C ASP A 51 -6.32 -2.27 -2.21
N ALA A 52 -5.09 -1.75 -2.18
CA ALA A 52 -4.60 -0.94 -1.09
C ALA A 52 -3.69 0.17 -1.60
N ALA A 53 -3.80 1.34 -0.98
CA ALA A 53 -2.89 2.45 -1.18
C ALA A 53 -1.99 2.62 0.05
N LYS A 54 -0.84 3.27 -0.14
CA LYS A 54 0.08 3.62 0.93
C LYS A 54 0.07 5.12 1.14
N LEU A 55 -0.23 5.56 2.35
CA LEU A 55 -0.11 6.96 2.75
C LEU A 55 1.13 7.14 3.65
N HIS A 56 1.91 8.17 3.36
CA HIS A 56 2.95 8.70 4.22
C HIS A 56 2.67 10.17 4.51
N LEU A 57 2.65 10.56 5.78
CA LEU A 57 2.57 11.95 6.20
C LEU A 57 3.80 12.31 7.02
N ALA A 58 4.39 13.47 6.71
CA ALA A 58 5.32 14.15 7.61
C ALA A 58 4.50 15.11 8.47
N LEU A 59 4.52 14.92 9.78
CA LEU A 59 3.77 15.70 10.76
C LEU A 59 4.74 16.51 11.62
N ASP A 60 4.41 17.75 11.96
CA ASP A 60 5.25 18.59 12.84
C ASP A 60 5.20 18.18 14.32
N ARG A 61 4.24 17.33 14.69
CA ARG A 61 4.12 16.69 16.00
C ARG A 61 3.37 15.36 15.90
N PRO A 62 3.57 14.43 16.86
CA PRO A 62 2.76 13.23 16.95
C PRO A 62 1.26 13.56 17.02
N PRO A 63 0.41 12.86 16.25
CA PRO A 63 -1.04 13.01 16.34
C PRO A 63 -1.56 12.38 17.64
N GLN A 64 -2.69 12.89 18.13
CA GLN A 64 -3.40 12.29 19.26
C GLN A 64 -4.66 11.60 18.73
N PHE A 65 -4.71 10.27 18.82
CA PHE A 65 -5.89 9.53 18.39
C PHE A 65 -6.93 9.46 19.51
N THR A 66 -8.21 9.59 19.15
CA THR A 66 -9.35 9.40 20.04
C THR A 66 -9.58 7.91 20.26
N GLY A 67 -9.85 7.52 21.51
CA GLY A 67 -10.04 6.11 21.87
C GLY A 67 -8.77 5.26 21.94
N ALA A 68 -7.59 5.89 21.90
CA ALA A 68 -6.30 5.25 22.15
C ALA A 68 -5.47 6.11 23.10
N ASP A 69 -4.73 5.46 24.02
CA ASP A 69 -3.82 6.17 24.91
C ASP A 69 -2.50 6.45 24.20
N ALA A 70 -1.75 7.46 24.67
CA ALA A 70 -0.47 7.83 24.07
C ALA A 70 0.55 6.66 24.06
N ALA A 71 0.42 5.69 24.97
CA ALA A 71 1.27 4.50 25.00
C ALA A 71 0.98 3.55 23.81
N ASP A 72 -0.27 3.50 23.35
CA ASP A 72 -0.72 2.62 22.26
C ASP A 72 -0.20 3.07 20.89
N HIS A 73 0.16 4.35 20.76
CA HIS A 73 0.65 4.94 19.52
C HIS A 73 1.95 4.32 18.98
N LYS A 74 2.72 3.60 19.83
CA LYS A 74 3.89 2.83 19.40
C LYS A 74 3.52 1.51 18.72
N GLY A 75 2.27 1.07 18.89
CA GLY A 75 1.74 -0.13 18.28
C GLY A 75 1.12 0.15 16.90
N ARG A 76 0.31 -0.83 16.48
CA ARG A 76 -0.51 -0.73 15.28
C ARG A 76 -1.88 -0.16 15.65
N LEU A 77 -2.26 0.94 15.00
CA LEU A 77 -3.57 1.55 15.12
C LEU A 77 -4.44 1.14 13.92
N VAL A 78 -5.73 0.91 14.14
CA VAL A 78 -6.65 0.48 13.07
C VAL A 78 -7.93 1.29 13.15
N ILE A 79 -8.27 1.96 12.05
CA ILE A 79 -9.57 2.63 11.88
C ILE A 79 -10.48 1.66 11.10
N ALA A 80 -11.24 0.86 11.85
CA ALA A 80 -12.23 -0.08 11.34
C ALA A 80 -13.31 -0.32 12.41
N PRO A 81 -14.27 0.61 12.59
CA PRO A 81 -15.14 0.64 13.78
C PRO A 81 -16.06 -0.57 13.96
N SER A 82 -16.39 -1.26 12.87
CA SER A 82 -17.17 -2.49 12.91
C SER A 82 -16.93 -3.34 11.65
N PRO A 83 -17.24 -4.65 11.68
CA PRO A 83 -17.24 -5.50 10.49
C PRO A 83 -18.11 -4.92 9.37
N ASP A 84 -19.30 -4.43 9.68
CA ASP A 84 -20.20 -3.80 8.69
C ASP A 84 -19.58 -2.56 8.04
N HIS A 85 -18.78 -1.79 8.79
CA HIS A 85 -18.07 -0.66 8.21
C HIS A 85 -17.01 -1.11 7.22
N VAL A 86 -16.25 -2.16 7.56
CA VAL A 86 -15.23 -2.74 6.67
C VAL A 86 -15.88 -3.25 5.37
N GLU A 87 -17.03 -3.92 5.47
CA GLU A 87 -17.78 -4.36 4.29
C GLU A 87 -18.29 -3.18 3.44
N ARG A 88 -18.85 -2.14 4.08
CA ARG A 88 -19.26 -0.93 3.38
C ARG A 88 -18.09 -0.22 2.69
N ALA A 89 -16.94 -0.16 3.33
CA ALA A 89 -15.73 0.43 2.77
C ALA A 89 -15.18 -0.38 1.58
N PHE A 90 -15.41 -1.69 1.54
CA PHE A 90 -15.02 -2.54 0.43
C PHE A 90 -15.97 -2.42 -0.79
N ASN A 91 -17.26 -2.17 -0.58
CA ASN A 91 -18.25 -2.23 -1.66
C ASN A 91 -17.94 -1.36 -2.90
N PRO A 92 -17.46 -0.10 -2.77
CA PRO A 92 -17.09 0.73 -3.93
C PRO A 92 -15.97 0.13 -4.80
N SER A 93 -15.01 -0.59 -4.22
CA SER A 93 -13.86 -1.13 -4.98
C SER A 93 -14.29 -2.16 -6.02
N LYS A 94 -15.40 -2.87 -5.79
CA LYS A 94 -16.06 -3.77 -6.75
C LYS A 94 -16.45 -3.08 -8.05
N TYR A 95 -16.68 -1.77 -8.01
CA TYR A 95 -17.10 -0.94 -9.15
C TYR A 95 -15.98 -0.01 -9.65
N GLY A 96 -14.75 -0.21 -9.17
CA GLY A 96 -13.61 0.66 -9.50
C GLY A 96 -13.71 2.04 -8.85
N GLU A 97 -14.35 2.13 -7.69
CA GLU A 97 -14.51 3.37 -6.89
C GLU A 97 -13.85 3.16 -5.51
N PHE A 98 -13.58 4.23 -4.76
CA PHE A 98 -13.06 4.13 -3.38
C PHE A 98 -14.11 4.54 -2.36
N SER A 99 -13.96 4.09 -1.11
CA SER A 99 -14.83 4.50 -0.02
C SER A 99 -14.58 5.96 0.39
N PRO A 100 -15.62 6.77 0.64
CA PRO A 100 -15.47 8.09 1.26
C PRO A 100 -15.06 7.97 2.75
N GLU A 101 -15.24 6.80 3.35
CA GLU A 101 -14.76 6.48 4.69
C GLU A 101 -13.85 5.24 4.62
N PRO A 102 -12.58 5.41 4.23
CA PRO A 102 -11.69 4.27 4.05
C PRO A 102 -11.29 3.65 5.40
N ALA A 103 -11.22 2.32 5.43
CA ALA A 103 -10.57 1.60 6.51
C ALA A 103 -9.04 1.71 6.35
N MET A 104 -8.31 1.85 7.46
CA MET A 104 -6.86 1.99 7.39
C MET A 104 -6.15 1.41 8.60
N GLU A 105 -4.96 0.88 8.34
CA GLU A 105 -3.98 0.44 9.34
C GLU A 105 -2.86 1.48 9.39
N ILE A 106 -2.57 2.00 10.58
CA ILE A 106 -1.68 3.14 10.80
C ILE A 106 -0.55 2.71 11.76
N THR A 107 0.64 3.20 11.45
CA THR A 107 1.83 3.10 12.30
C THR A 107 2.53 4.46 12.37
N LEU A 108 3.17 4.73 13.51
CA LEU A 108 3.97 5.94 13.75
C LEU A 108 5.42 5.53 13.99
N PRO A 109 6.15 5.10 12.94
CA PRO A 109 7.46 4.44 13.10
C PRO A 109 8.49 5.31 13.81
N SER A 110 8.41 6.64 13.67
CA SER A 110 9.34 7.57 14.34
C SER A 110 9.21 7.60 15.87
N LEU A 111 8.13 7.04 16.44
CA LEU A 111 8.01 6.88 17.89
C LEU A 111 8.83 5.70 18.44
N ALA A 112 9.17 4.74 17.58
CA ALA A 112 10.05 3.63 17.89
C ALA A 112 11.49 3.91 17.46
N ASP A 113 11.67 4.58 16.33
CA ASP A 113 12.97 4.98 15.79
C ASP A 113 13.00 6.49 15.51
N PRO A 114 13.53 7.31 16.45
CA PRO A 114 13.62 8.76 16.30
C PRO A 114 14.42 9.21 15.08
N SER A 115 15.27 8.38 14.47
CA SER A 115 16.04 8.78 13.28
C SER A 115 15.17 9.02 12.04
N LEU A 116 13.92 8.54 12.06
CA LEU A 116 12.97 8.65 10.95
C LEU A 116 12.25 10.01 10.86
N ALA A 117 12.41 10.88 11.86
CA ALA A 117 11.81 12.22 11.85
C ALA A 117 12.70 13.24 12.58
N PRO A 118 12.64 14.54 12.24
CA PRO A 118 13.25 15.59 13.06
C PRO A 118 12.70 15.60 14.50
N ASP A 119 13.46 16.21 15.42
CA ASP A 119 13.05 16.34 16.82
C ASP A 119 11.68 16.98 16.96
N GLY A 120 10.80 16.33 17.73
CA GLY A 120 9.42 16.76 17.97
C GLY A 120 8.45 16.45 16.81
N ALA A 121 8.94 16.10 15.62
CA ALA A 121 8.12 15.72 14.47
C ALA A 121 7.71 14.23 14.52
N CYS A 122 6.84 13.82 13.59
CA CYS A 122 6.38 12.44 13.50
C CYS A 122 6.13 12.02 12.05
N VAL A 123 6.48 10.77 11.70
CA VAL A 123 6.06 10.14 10.46
C VAL A 123 4.84 9.28 10.73
N LEU A 124 3.78 9.50 9.97
CA LEU A 124 2.63 8.60 9.91
C LEU A 124 2.73 7.76 8.64
N SER A 125 2.65 6.44 8.78
CA SER A 125 2.57 5.52 7.66
C SER A 125 1.30 4.67 7.76
N ALA A 126 0.44 4.76 6.76
CA ALA A 126 -0.82 4.03 6.73
C ALA A 126 -0.96 3.17 5.48
N VAL A 127 -1.52 1.98 5.65
CA VAL A 127 -2.10 1.17 4.56
C VAL A 127 -3.58 1.48 4.53
N VAL A 128 -4.03 2.09 3.44
CA VAL A 128 -5.42 2.47 3.22
C VAL A 128 -6.07 1.40 2.36
N GLN A 129 -7.09 0.74 2.91
CA GLN A 129 -7.73 -0.40 2.29
C GLN A 129 -8.72 0.04 1.21
N TYR A 130 -8.96 -0.87 0.27
CA TYR A 130 -9.97 -0.81 -0.79
C TYR A 130 -9.76 0.32 -1.80
N ALA A 131 -8.48 0.57 -2.13
CA ALA A 131 -8.08 1.46 -3.20
C ALA A 131 -7.93 0.63 -4.50
N PRO A 132 -8.85 0.71 -5.47
CA PRO A 132 -8.81 -0.17 -6.63
C PRO A 132 -7.60 0.12 -7.51
N TYR A 133 -6.95 -0.92 -8.04
CA TYR A 133 -5.86 -0.76 -9.01
C TYR A 133 -6.25 0.14 -10.18
N GLN A 134 -7.40 -0.15 -10.80
CA GLN A 134 -7.99 0.67 -11.85
C GLN A 134 -9.19 1.45 -11.31
N LEU A 135 -8.93 2.70 -10.93
CA LEU A 135 -9.99 3.63 -10.57
C LEU A 135 -10.77 4.05 -11.82
N LYS A 136 -12.11 3.95 -11.77
CA LYS A 136 -13.04 4.25 -12.87
C LYS A 136 -12.90 5.68 -13.39
N GLU A 137 -12.68 6.65 -12.52
CA GLU A 137 -12.43 8.05 -12.89
C GLU A 137 -10.96 8.35 -13.23
N GLY A 138 -10.07 7.37 -13.10
CA GLY A 138 -8.64 7.50 -13.29
C GLY A 138 -7.91 8.14 -12.10
N TRP A 139 -6.75 7.59 -11.73
CA TRP A 139 -6.00 8.05 -10.56
C TRP A 139 -5.48 9.48 -10.66
N ASN A 140 -5.28 10.04 -11.86
CA ASN A 140 -4.89 11.44 -12.01
C ASN A 140 -5.94 12.40 -11.42
N ALA A 141 -7.24 12.12 -11.62
CA ALA A 141 -8.33 12.94 -11.11
C ALA A 141 -8.80 12.48 -9.71
N GLY A 142 -8.74 11.18 -9.42
CA GLY A 142 -9.25 10.61 -8.17
C GLY A 142 -8.26 10.65 -7.00
N LYS A 143 -6.94 10.69 -7.25
CA LYS A 143 -5.94 10.70 -6.17
C LYS A 143 -6.08 11.88 -5.20
N PRO A 144 -6.35 13.13 -5.63
CA PRO A 144 -6.63 14.23 -4.71
C PRO A 144 -7.89 14.00 -3.86
N LYS A 145 -8.98 13.50 -4.47
CA LYS A 145 -10.24 13.21 -3.77
C LYS A 145 -10.08 12.09 -2.75
N PHE A 146 -9.30 11.07 -3.09
CA PHE A 146 -9.02 9.97 -2.19
C PHE A 146 -8.15 10.42 -1.01
N LEU A 147 -7.13 11.25 -1.26
CA LEU A 147 -6.34 11.86 -0.20
C LEU A 147 -7.21 12.70 0.74
N GLU A 148 -8.14 13.49 0.20
CA GLU A 148 -9.10 14.27 0.99
C GLU A 148 -9.97 13.37 1.87
N ALA A 149 -10.52 12.27 1.33
CA ALA A 149 -11.30 11.30 2.11
C ALA A 149 -10.47 10.65 3.23
N ILE A 150 -9.20 10.31 2.96
CA ILE A 150 -8.29 9.75 3.97
C ILE A 150 -8.01 10.77 5.07
N LEU A 151 -7.69 12.02 4.71
CA LEU A 151 -7.40 13.08 5.68
C LEU A 151 -8.64 13.44 6.51
N ALA A 152 -9.83 13.49 5.90
CA ALA A 152 -11.08 13.68 6.62
C ALA A 152 -11.33 12.55 7.62
N ARG A 153 -11.04 11.30 7.23
CA ARG A 153 -11.15 10.15 8.13
C ARG A 153 -10.14 10.23 9.27
N LEU A 154 -8.90 10.62 8.99
CA LEU A 154 -7.89 10.84 10.02
C LEU A 154 -8.29 11.98 10.96
N GLU A 155 -8.85 13.08 10.46
CA GLU A 155 -9.30 14.22 11.29
C GLU A 155 -10.40 13.80 12.28
N ALA A 156 -11.30 12.88 11.89
CA ALA A 156 -12.33 12.36 12.78
C ALA A 156 -11.77 11.54 13.97
N TYR A 157 -10.64 10.84 13.76
CA TYR A 157 -10.00 10.02 14.79
C TYR A 157 -8.78 10.68 15.43
N ALA A 158 -8.22 11.72 14.84
CA ALA A 158 -7.11 12.49 15.37
C ALA A 158 -7.34 13.99 15.10
N PRO A 159 -8.25 14.64 15.86
CA PRO A 159 -8.62 16.02 15.62
C PRO A 159 -7.41 16.97 15.58
N GLY A 160 -7.37 17.82 14.55
CA GLY A 160 -6.30 18.76 14.31
C GLY A 160 -5.08 18.19 13.59
N ILE A 161 -5.07 16.92 13.19
CA ILE A 161 -3.96 16.31 12.42
C ILE A 161 -3.76 17.03 11.08
N GLY A 162 -4.83 17.50 10.42
CA GLY A 162 -4.69 18.22 9.15
C GLY A 162 -3.78 19.45 9.25
N LYS A 163 -3.72 20.09 10.42
CA LYS A 163 -2.88 21.28 10.67
C LYS A 163 -1.40 20.95 10.89
N THR A 164 -1.08 19.69 11.21
CA THR A 164 0.30 19.25 11.48
C THR A 164 1.00 18.72 10.24
N VAL A 165 0.25 18.42 9.17
CA VAL A 165 0.79 17.87 7.92
C VAL A 165 1.71 18.90 7.24
N ARG A 166 2.98 18.52 7.10
CA ARG A 166 4.00 19.26 6.34
C ARG A 166 4.20 18.70 4.94
N HIS A 167 3.99 17.40 4.77
CA HIS A 167 4.03 16.73 3.48
C HIS A 167 3.13 15.50 3.49
N ALA A 168 2.54 15.19 2.33
CA ALA A 168 1.73 14.00 2.11
C ALA A 168 2.16 13.31 0.81
N GLU A 169 2.56 12.05 0.91
CA GLU A 169 2.78 11.16 -0.22
C GLU A 169 1.72 10.05 -0.18
N LEU A 170 0.92 9.98 -1.23
CA LEU A 170 -0.03 8.89 -1.45
C LEU A 170 0.49 8.05 -2.62
N LEU A 171 0.67 6.75 -2.41
CA LEU A 171 1.01 5.79 -3.46
C LEU A 171 -0.22 4.93 -3.73
N THR A 172 -0.77 5.04 -4.93
CA THR A 172 -1.84 4.19 -5.43
C THR A 172 -1.30 2.80 -5.76
N PRO A 173 -2.15 1.76 -5.94
CA PRO A 173 -1.65 0.45 -6.38
C PRO A 173 -0.80 0.54 -7.66
N ALA A 174 -1.18 1.38 -8.61
CA ALA A 174 -0.41 1.62 -9.84
C ALA A 174 0.94 2.30 -9.58
N ASP A 175 1.01 3.23 -8.63
CA ASP A 175 2.29 3.85 -8.22
C ASP A 175 3.23 2.83 -7.55
N ILE A 176 2.67 1.96 -6.71
CA ILE A 176 3.40 0.90 -6.01
C ILE A 176 3.98 -0.09 -7.02
N GLU A 177 3.17 -0.56 -7.98
CA GLU A 177 3.65 -1.46 -9.04
C GLU A 177 4.75 -0.79 -9.86
N LYS A 178 4.54 0.46 -10.30
CA LYS A 178 5.51 1.19 -11.11
C LYS A 178 6.84 1.39 -10.38
N ARG A 179 6.80 1.76 -9.09
CA ARG A 179 8.01 2.11 -8.31
C ARG A 179 8.75 0.88 -7.78
N TYR A 180 8.02 -0.15 -7.36
CA TYR A 180 8.59 -1.29 -6.64
C TYR A 180 8.46 -2.63 -7.38
N ARG A 181 7.87 -2.64 -8.58
CA ARG A 181 7.62 -3.86 -9.37
C ARG A 181 6.79 -4.89 -8.60
N MET A 182 5.81 -4.40 -7.83
CA MET A 182 4.87 -5.19 -7.05
C MET A 182 3.47 -5.15 -7.70
N PRO A 183 3.07 -6.18 -8.47
CA PRO A 183 1.76 -6.28 -9.12
C PRO A 183 0.61 -6.58 -8.15
#